data_AF-A0A840C022-F1
#
_entry.id   AF-A0A840C022-F1
#
_cell.length_a   1.000
_cell.length_b   1.000
_cell.length_c   1.000
_cell.angle_alpha   90.00
_cell.angle_beta   90.00
_cell.angle_gamma   90.00
#
_symmetry.space_group_name_H-M   'P 1'
#
loop_
_entity.id
_entity.type
_entity.pdbx_description
1 polymer ?
#
loop_
_entity_poly.entity_id
_entity_poly.type
_entity_poly.pdbx_seq_one_letter_code
_entity_poly.pdbx_strand_id
1 'polypeptide(L)'
;MSSIAQSAARANPFGLAAPGFGERQAAPIVGAVAALLFLIICPGLLLSIGAPMLALPAIFAVVFFFVFRDSIPALLIATAIFQNVAIAFWVEESSTVGQISTARALSFLVMVSLFAAVSIGAIAARQRVARCHVHLVWLSWIVLVVIGGQTALGIPTAGLNGAAAYARNISLLPIALALGLLCQPRNGTGSLRWFSAAFVVLLVFGYVEMAFREELYPLVGFDRFMLRTSERSADIQYRLFLGFSQYLNAQQTALFNDPNLDAFSIIRLQGPTAHPISFGYALVITSLPLLARAPLTVLLLQAPLQYGINSKGAVLLFLACAGARLGVRILLSMPSILRALAVVTVWAMSTAAGIVLGLRHGDFHVLGFLGGLKAFVAKPLGHGVGTSGNLTETGVNGRIDWVAMQHAGSADRGIESAVGVMLDQLGAFSAVYFLLAILVIRQLIVARDPLHIVLATAAIGLIANGVLQEEALFSPSSAGLLFFMIGLVLAAQPATSGQPVHGRSASFRPADWSQLRQPGSAA
;
A
#
# COMPACT_ATOMS: atom_id res chain seq x y z
N MET A 1 50.53 -15.83 -37.20
CA MET A 1 50.74 -16.15 -35.76
C MET A 1 51.05 -14.84 -35.03
N SER A 2 50.57 -14.71 -33.79
CA SER A 2 50.62 -13.58 -32.83
C SER A 2 49.79 -12.32 -33.14
N SER A 3 48.52 -12.36 -32.71
CA SER A 3 47.71 -11.17 -32.38
C SER A 3 46.63 -11.57 -31.36
N ILE A 4 47.06 -11.86 -30.13
CA ILE A 4 46.19 -12.01 -28.95
C ILE A 4 46.93 -11.37 -27.79
N ALA A 5 46.63 -10.10 -27.50
CA ALA A 5 46.70 -9.49 -26.16
C ALA A 5 46.49 -7.98 -26.28
N GLN A 6 45.27 -7.55 -26.65
CA GLN A 6 44.81 -6.18 -26.39
C GLN A 6 43.29 -6.15 -26.59
N SER A 7 42.55 -6.60 -25.58
CA SER A 7 41.10 -6.40 -25.51
C SER A 7 40.65 -6.28 -24.06
N ALA A 8 40.34 -5.03 -23.71
CA ALA A 8 39.28 -4.66 -22.77
C ALA A 8 39.47 -4.95 -21.28
N ALA A 9 40.55 -4.45 -20.69
CA ALA A 9 40.46 -3.88 -19.35
C ALA A 9 39.87 -2.45 -19.46
N ARG A 10 38.54 -2.35 -19.61
CA ARG A 10 37.85 -1.06 -19.39
C ARG A 10 37.90 -0.79 -17.89
N ALA A 11 38.80 0.13 -17.51
CA ALA A 11 38.88 0.72 -16.19
C ALA A 11 37.48 1.21 -15.78
N ASN A 12 36.99 0.66 -14.67
CA ASN A 12 35.85 1.20 -13.94
C ASN A 12 36.35 2.46 -13.22
N PRO A 13 35.92 3.68 -13.60
CA PRO A 13 36.45 4.92 -13.01
C PRO A 13 36.05 5.11 -11.53
N PHE A 14 35.29 4.18 -10.94
CA PHE A 14 34.87 4.23 -9.55
C PHE A 14 35.50 3.17 -8.64
N GLY A 15 36.47 2.36 -9.10
CA GLY A 15 37.43 1.67 -8.22
C GLY A 15 36.89 0.97 -6.95
N LEU A 16 35.66 0.46 -6.93
CA LEU A 16 35.14 -0.32 -5.80
C LEU A 16 35.30 -1.80 -6.16
N ALA A 17 36.28 -2.43 -5.50
CA ALA A 17 36.48 -3.87 -5.54
C ALA A 17 35.14 -4.59 -5.26
N ALA A 18 34.85 -5.63 -6.02
CA ALA A 18 33.64 -6.42 -5.80
C ALA A 18 33.76 -7.13 -4.44
N PRO A 19 32.88 -6.84 -3.47
CA PRO A 19 32.94 -7.46 -2.16
C PRO A 19 32.71 -8.96 -2.25
N GLY A 20 33.45 -9.72 -1.41
CA GLY A 20 33.41 -11.17 -1.34
C GLY A 20 32.02 -11.69 -0.98
N PHE A 21 31.74 -12.96 -1.30
CA PHE A 21 30.40 -13.56 -1.14
C PHE A 21 29.82 -13.48 0.31
N GLY A 22 30.66 -13.32 1.34
CA GLY A 22 30.24 -13.09 2.73
C GLY A 22 29.76 -11.66 3.03
N GLU A 23 30.30 -10.63 2.36
CA GLU A 23 29.90 -9.22 2.55
C GLU A 23 28.55 -8.89 1.89
N ARG A 24 28.13 -9.67 0.89
CA ARG A 24 26.88 -9.43 0.14
C ARG A 24 25.59 -9.69 0.94
N GLN A 25 25.65 -10.47 2.02
CA GLN A 25 24.47 -10.73 2.87
C GLN A 25 24.33 -9.73 4.03
N ALA A 26 25.41 -9.11 4.49
CA ALA A 26 25.37 -8.17 5.62
C ALA A 26 24.74 -6.81 5.23
N ALA A 27 25.04 -6.29 4.04
CA ALA A 27 24.55 -5.01 3.55
C ALA A 27 23.01 -4.81 3.62
N PRO A 28 22.17 -5.80 3.20
CA PRO A 28 20.72 -5.66 3.32
C PRO A 28 20.19 -5.69 4.76
N ILE A 29 20.87 -6.40 5.67
CA ILE A 29 20.49 -6.44 7.09
C ILE A 29 20.82 -5.09 7.74
N VAL A 30 22.03 -4.57 7.51
CA VAL A 30 22.43 -3.24 8.01
C VAL A 30 21.49 -2.16 7.50
N GLY A 31 21.10 -2.20 6.22
CA GLY A 31 20.12 -1.25 5.68
C GLY A 31 18.72 -1.39 6.32
N ALA A 32 18.27 -2.61 6.62
CA ALA A 32 17.01 -2.80 7.34
C ALA A 32 17.08 -2.28 8.79
N VAL A 33 18.20 -2.50 9.49
CA VAL A 33 18.45 -1.93 10.82
C VAL A 33 18.44 -0.40 10.74
N ALA A 34 19.11 0.20 9.77
CA ALA A 34 19.09 1.64 9.55
C ALA A 34 17.68 2.17 9.28
N ALA A 35 16.86 1.46 8.50
CA ALA A 35 15.47 1.82 8.26
C ALA A 35 14.61 1.77 9.53
N LEU A 36 14.82 0.77 10.40
CA LEU A 36 14.14 0.66 11.68
C LEU A 36 14.57 1.76 12.66
N LEU A 37 15.87 2.03 12.77
CA LEU A 37 16.38 3.12 13.61
C LEU A 37 15.84 4.47 13.16
N PHE A 38 15.80 4.73 11.84
CA PHE A 38 15.18 5.92 11.29
C PHE A 38 13.70 6.01 11.64
N LEU A 39 12.96 4.91 11.48
CA LEU A 39 11.54 4.86 11.80
C LEU A 39 11.28 5.15 13.29
N ILE A 40 12.16 4.70 14.19
CA ILE A 40 12.02 4.95 15.62
C ILE A 40 12.41 6.40 15.95
N ILE A 41 13.55 6.90 15.46
CA ILE A 41 14.09 8.20 15.90
C ILE A 41 13.36 9.38 15.24
N CYS A 42 13.05 9.28 13.95
CA CYS A 42 12.55 10.43 13.18
C CYS A 42 11.19 10.96 13.66
N PRO A 43 10.20 10.13 14.03
CA PRO A 43 8.95 10.61 14.63
C PRO A 43 9.17 11.40 15.92
N GLY A 44 10.07 10.96 16.80
CA GLY A 44 10.39 11.67 18.04
C GLY A 44 10.96 13.07 17.77
N LEU A 45 11.86 13.20 16.79
CA LEU A 45 12.39 14.49 16.36
C LEU A 45 11.31 15.39 15.75
N LEU A 46 10.43 14.84 14.91
CA LEU A 46 9.32 15.57 14.31
C LEU A 46 8.31 16.05 15.35
N LEU A 47 8.02 15.26 16.37
CA LEU A 47 7.12 15.66 17.46
C LEU A 47 7.76 16.73 18.35
N SER A 48 9.05 16.59 18.66
CA SER A 48 9.78 17.50 19.56
C SER A 48 10.04 18.88 18.95
N ILE A 49 10.41 18.92 17.65
CA ILE A 49 10.86 20.16 16.98
C ILE A 49 9.81 20.68 15.99
N GLY A 50 8.95 19.82 15.45
CA GLY A 50 7.89 20.20 14.52
C GLY A 50 8.33 20.29 13.05
N ALA A 51 7.65 21.16 12.31
CA ALA A 51 7.80 21.33 10.86
C ALA A 51 9.23 21.58 10.36
N PRO A 52 10.14 22.29 11.07
CA PRO A 52 11.52 22.47 10.62
C PRO A 52 12.28 21.16 10.36
N MET A 53 11.89 20.06 11.02
CA MET A 53 12.53 18.75 10.85
C MET A 53 12.00 17.96 9.65
N LEU A 54 11.04 18.48 8.86
CA LEU A 54 10.51 17.78 7.68
C LEU A 54 11.56 17.54 6.58
N ALA A 55 12.66 18.29 6.58
CA ALA A 55 13.79 18.05 5.68
C ALA A 55 14.55 16.75 6.00
N LEU A 56 14.56 16.30 7.27
CA LEU A 56 15.32 15.14 7.71
C LEU A 56 14.86 13.84 7.05
N PRO A 57 13.54 13.52 7.00
CA PRO A 57 13.03 12.39 6.22
C PRO A 57 13.48 12.38 4.76
N ALA A 58 13.48 13.56 4.12
CA ALA A 58 13.84 13.70 2.72
C ALA A 58 15.33 13.45 2.50
N ILE A 59 16.19 14.06 3.33
CA ILE A 59 17.64 13.85 3.29
C ILE A 59 17.97 12.39 3.56
N PHE A 60 17.36 11.79 4.60
CA PHE A 60 17.58 10.38 4.93
C PHE A 60 17.19 9.47 3.76
N ALA A 61 16.03 9.67 3.15
CA ALA A 61 15.57 8.91 1.99
C ALA A 61 16.58 8.98 0.83
N VAL A 62 17.09 10.18 0.52
CA VAL A 62 18.10 10.37 -0.53
C VAL A 62 19.40 9.65 -0.20
N VAL A 63 19.93 9.82 1.02
CA VAL A 63 21.16 9.14 1.48
C VAL A 63 20.96 7.62 1.46
N PHE A 64 19.81 7.14 1.94
CA PHE A 64 19.47 5.72 1.98
C PHE A 64 19.42 5.11 0.57
N PHE A 65 18.91 5.85 -0.42
CA PHE A 65 18.96 5.40 -1.81
C PHE A 65 20.40 5.15 -2.31
N PHE A 66 21.33 6.04 -1.97
CA PHE A 66 22.73 5.92 -2.41
C PHE A 66 23.51 4.85 -1.63
N VAL A 67 23.24 4.69 -0.33
CA VAL A 67 24.01 3.80 0.56
C VAL A 67 23.40 2.39 0.64
N PHE A 68 22.07 2.29 0.72
CA PHE A 68 21.34 1.06 1.02
C PHE A 68 20.29 0.70 -0.03
N ARG A 69 20.61 0.87 -1.32
CA ARG A 69 19.66 0.66 -2.44
C ARG A 69 18.89 -0.66 -2.37
N ASP A 70 19.55 -1.77 -2.02
CA ASP A 70 18.92 -3.10 -1.94
C ASP A 70 17.93 -3.25 -0.75
N SER A 71 17.95 -2.29 0.17
CA SER A 71 17.08 -2.23 1.37
C SER A 71 15.93 -1.25 1.22
N ILE A 72 15.78 -0.57 0.08
CA ILE A 72 14.65 0.34 -0.19
C ILE A 72 13.29 -0.32 0.07
N PRO A 73 13.05 -1.60 -0.31
CA PRO A 73 11.80 -2.25 0.04
C PRO A 73 11.55 -2.33 1.55
N ALA A 74 12.59 -2.59 2.35
CA ALA A 74 12.46 -2.61 3.80
C ALA A 74 12.06 -1.23 4.36
N LEU A 75 12.68 -0.15 3.88
CA LEU A 75 12.36 1.22 4.30
C LEU A 75 10.90 1.61 3.95
N LEU A 76 10.46 1.32 2.72
CA LEU A 76 9.10 1.64 2.29
C LEU A 76 8.05 0.81 3.03
N ILE A 77 8.31 -0.48 3.27
CA ILE A 77 7.43 -1.34 4.06
C ILE A 77 7.38 -0.87 5.52
N ALA A 78 8.53 -0.57 6.11
CA ALA A 78 8.62 -0.10 7.49
C ALA A 78 7.83 1.19 7.71
N THR A 79 8.04 2.19 6.84
CA THR A 79 7.36 3.48 6.93
C THR A 79 5.87 3.40 6.57
N ALA A 80 5.46 2.54 5.64
CA ALA A 80 4.04 2.39 5.31
C ALA A 80 3.21 1.67 6.40
N ILE A 81 3.83 0.77 7.17
CA ILE A 81 3.12 -0.10 8.13
C ILE A 81 3.29 0.38 9.57
N PHE A 82 4.52 0.67 9.99
CA PHE A 82 4.87 0.81 11.40
C PHE A 82 5.03 2.28 11.84
N GLN A 83 4.81 3.24 10.93
CA GLN A 83 4.90 4.67 11.24
C GLN A 83 3.99 5.07 12.40
N ASN A 84 2.75 4.59 12.46
CA ASN A 84 1.82 5.02 13.51
C ASN A 84 2.21 4.47 14.88
N VAL A 85 2.68 3.22 14.98
CA VAL A 85 3.31 2.71 16.23
C VAL A 85 4.52 3.54 16.63
N ALA A 86 5.39 3.87 15.68
CA ALA A 86 6.57 4.67 15.98
C ALA A 86 6.21 6.08 16.46
N ILE A 87 5.20 6.72 15.86
CA ILE A 87 4.67 8.00 16.34
C ILE A 87 4.08 7.82 17.74
N ALA A 88 3.24 6.80 17.94
CA ALA A 88 2.56 6.54 19.21
C ALA A 88 3.52 6.37 20.39
N PHE A 89 4.66 5.72 20.16
CA PHE A 89 5.71 5.54 21.16
C PHE A 89 6.24 6.88 21.70
N TRP A 90 6.26 7.92 20.86
CA TRP A 90 6.76 9.26 21.19
C TRP A 90 5.65 10.26 21.53
N VAL A 91 4.37 9.90 21.45
CA VAL A 91 3.29 10.82 21.79
C VAL A 91 3.29 11.08 23.30
N GLU A 92 3.45 12.35 23.66
CA GLU A 92 3.31 12.85 25.02
C GLU A 92 1.94 13.51 25.22
N GLU A 93 1.55 13.74 26.49
CA GLU A 93 0.34 14.49 26.81
C GLU A 93 0.36 15.94 26.30
N SER A 94 1.56 16.50 26.13
CA SER A 94 1.80 17.83 25.58
C SER A 94 1.63 17.90 24.05
N SER A 95 1.59 16.75 23.36
CA SER A 95 1.59 16.69 21.89
C SER A 95 0.28 17.22 21.30
N THR A 96 0.42 18.13 20.33
CA THR A 96 -0.70 18.73 19.59
C THR A 96 -1.11 17.88 18.38
N VAL A 97 -2.36 18.01 17.94
CA VAL A 97 -2.87 17.36 16.71
C VAL A 97 -2.03 17.75 15.49
N GLY A 98 -1.57 19.01 15.42
CA GLY A 98 -0.72 19.51 14.34
C GLY A 98 0.65 18.80 14.29
N GLN A 99 1.30 18.59 15.43
CA GLN A 99 2.57 17.84 15.53
C GLN A 99 2.40 16.39 15.09
N ILE A 100 1.33 15.73 15.53
CA ILE A 100 1.03 14.35 15.15
C ILE A 100 0.74 14.25 13.65
N SER A 101 -0.06 15.17 13.10
CA SER A 101 -0.35 15.23 11.65
C SER A 101 0.92 15.46 10.82
N THR A 102 1.83 16.31 11.31
CA THR A 102 3.15 16.55 10.71
C THR A 102 4.00 15.27 10.71
N ALA A 103 4.06 14.55 11.83
CA ALA A 103 4.77 13.28 11.91
C ALA A 103 4.14 12.20 11.02
N ARG A 104 2.81 12.23 10.83
CA ARG A 104 2.08 11.35 9.90
C ARG A 104 2.44 11.59 8.42
N ALA A 105 3.11 12.69 8.08
CA ALA A 105 3.63 12.93 6.72
C ALA A 105 4.89 12.12 6.38
N LEU A 106 5.53 11.47 7.37
CA LEU A 106 6.82 10.78 7.21
C LEU A 106 6.87 9.79 6.04
N SER A 107 5.93 8.84 5.97
CA SER A 107 5.92 7.82 4.91
C SER A 107 5.82 8.43 3.51
N PHE A 108 4.96 9.44 3.34
CA PHE A 108 4.83 10.15 2.07
C PHE A 108 6.11 10.90 1.70
N LEU A 109 6.73 11.63 2.64
CA LEU A 109 7.98 12.35 2.40
C LEU A 109 9.12 11.41 1.99
N VAL A 110 9.25 10.28 2.68
CA VAL A 110 10.23 9.24 2.32
C VAL A 110 9.96 8.74 0.90
N MET A 111 8.70 8.45 0.58
CA MET A 111 8.31 7.91 -0.72
C MET A 111 8.58 8.90 -1.86
N VAL A 112 8.15 10.16 -1.73
CA VAL A 112 8.40 11.21 -2.74
C VAL A 112 9.89 11.51 -2.90
N SER A 113 10.63 11.57 -1.80
CA SER A 113 12.08 11.87 -1.84
C SER A 113 12.86 10.74 -2.50
N LEU A 114 12.53 9.48 -2.18
CA LEU A 114 13.05 8.32 -2.89
C LEU A 114 12.69 8.38 -4.37
N PHE A 115 11.43 8.68 -4.69
CA PHE A 115 10.97 8.73 -6.09
C PHE A 115 11.71 9.79 -6.89
N ALA A 116 11.92 10.98 -6.32
CA ALA A 116 12.71 12.03 -6.92
C ALA A 116 14.18 11.59 -7.14
N ALA A 117 14.84 11.08 -6.09
CA ALA A 117 16.23 10.63 -6.15
C ALA A 117 16.43 9.52 -7.20
N VAL A 118 15.54 8.52 -7.18
CA VAL A 118 15.57 7.37 -8.09
C VAL A 118 15.31 7.81 -9.54
N SER A 119 14.32 8.69 -9.75
CA SER A 119 13.99 9.18 -11.09
C SER A 119 15.10 10.04 -11.69
N ILE A 120 15.66 10.96 -10.90
CA ILE A 120 16.82 11.77 -11.31
C ILE A 120 18.01 10.86 -11.61
N GLY A 121 18.30 9.91 -10.73
CA GLY A 121 19.37 8.93 -10.93
C GLY A 121 19.17 8.08 -12.20
N ALA A 122 17.94 7.67 -12.49
CA ALA A 122 17.61 6.91 -13.69
C ALA A 122 17.83 7.74 -14.98
N ILE A 123 17.39 8.99 -14.99
CA ILE A 123 17.59 9.93 -16.10
C ILE A 123 19.09 10.22 -16.30
N ALA A 124 19.80 10.59 -15.24
CA ALA A 124 21.21 10.96 -15.26
C ALA A 124 22.10 9.79 -15.71
N ALA A 125 21.86 8.60 -15.18
CA ALA A 125 22.61 7.40 -15.56
C ALA A 125 22.21 6.84 -16.94
N ARG A 126 21.23 7.46 -17.63
CA ARG A 126 20.57 6.92 -18.84
C ARG A 126 20.21 5.44 -18.65
N GLN A 127 19.85 5.07 -17.43
CA GLN A 127 19.57 3.68 -17.07
C GLN A 127 18.43 3.22 -17.95
N ARG A 128 18.70 2.19 -18.76
CA ARG A 128 17.65 1.52 -19.50
C ARG A 128 16.84 0.74 -18.47
N VAL A 129 15.82 1.37 -17.90
CA VAL A 129 14.62 0.63 -17.49
C VAL A 129 14.34 -0.34 -18.62
N ALA A 130 14.13 -1.62 -18.31
CA ALA A 130 13.82 -2.62 -19.33
C ALA A 130 12.82 -1.97 -20.29
N ARG A 131 13.19 -1.84 -21.58
CA ARG A 131 12.50 -0.93 -22.53
C ARG A 131 10.99 -1.16 -22.55
N CYS A 132 10.56 -2.36 -22.16
CA CYS A 132 9.19 -2.81 -22.01
C CYS A 132 8.37 -2.17 -20.87
N HIS A 133 8.95 -1.45 -19.90
CA HIS A 133 8.19 -0.84 -18.79
C HIS A 133 8.40 0.67 -18.64
N VAL A 134 9.23 1.30 -19.48
CA VAL A 134 9.50 2.74 -19.42
C VAL A 134 8.23 3.57 -19.61
N HIS A 135 7.26 3.08 -20.40
CA HIS A 135 5.98 3.75 -20.61
C HIS A 135 5.13 3.81 -19.34
N LEU A 136 5.23 2.81 -18.45
CA LEU A 136 4.52 2.85 -17.16
C LEU A 136 5.11 3.89 -16.22
N VAL A 137 6.45 4.06 -16.23
CA VAL A 137 7.13 5.11 -15.46
C VAL A 137 6.71 6.49 -15.97
N TRP A 138 6.73 6.71 -17.29
CA TRP A 138 6.25 7.97 -17.88
C TRP A 138 4.78 8.24 -17.60
N LEU A 139 3.93 7.22 -17.71
CA LEU A 139 2.51 7.37 -17.38
C LEU A 139 2.31 7.71 -15.89
N SER A 140 3.13 7.15 -14.99
CA SER A 140 3.12 7.53 -13.57
C SER A 140 3.46 9.00 -13.37
N TRP A 141 4.46 9.53 -14.10
CA TRP A 141 4.76 10.97 -14.13
C TRP A 141 3.61 11.81 -14.65
N ILE A 142 2.95 11.40 -15.74
CA ILE A 142 1.80 12.11 -16.30
C ILE A 142 0.66 12.17 -15.27
N VAL A 143 0.36 11.05 -14.61
CA VAL A 143 -0.65 11.01 -13.54
C VAL A 143 -0.27 11.98 -12.40
N LEU A 144 1.00 12.05 -12.00
CA LEU A 144 1.45 12.98 -10.96
C LEU A 144 1.34 14.44 -11.37
N VAL A 145 1.62 14.77 -12.64
CA VAL A 145 1.41 16.13 -13.17
C VAL A 145 -0.07 16.50 -13.13
N VAL A 146 -0.96 15.58 -13.51
CA VAL A 146 -2.41 15.76 -13.42
C VAL A 146 -2.85 16.02 -11.97
N ILE A 147 -2.39 15.19 -11.03
CA ILE A 147 -2.71 15.36 -9.60
C ILE A 147 -2.18 16.70 -9.09
N GLY A 148 -0.94 17.07 -9.45
CA GLY A 148 -0.34 18.35 -9.08
C GLY A 148 -1.12 19.56 -9.62
N GLY A 149 -1.55 19.50 -10.88
CA GLY A 149 -2.40 20.54 -11.49
C GLY A 149 -3.75 20.67 -10.78
N GLN A 150 -4.42 19.55 -10.50
CA GLN A 150 -5.69 19.54 -9.76
C GLN A 150 -5.52 19.96 -8.29
N THR A 151 -4.35 19.70 -7.68
CA THR A 151 -4.01 20.19 -6.35
C THR A 151 -3.87 21.71 -6.35
N ALA A 152 -3.17 22.28 -7.33
CA ALA A 152 -3.07 23.73 -7.47
C ALA A 152 -4.45 24.39 -7.65
N LEU A 153 -5.36 23.76 -8.40
CA LEU A 153 -6.75 24.21 -8.56
C LEU A 153 -7.60 24.05 -7.29
N GLY A 154 -7.30 23.06 -6.46
CA GLY A 154 -8.03 22.78 -5.23
C GLY A 154 -7.62 23.66 -4.04
N ILE A 155 -6.38 24.14 -3.98
CA ILE A 155 -5.88 24.97 -2.85
C ILE A 155 -6.77 26.18 -2.53
N PRO A 156 -7.24 26.99 -3.50
CA PRO A 156 -8.06 28.17 -3.22
C PRO A 156 -9.40 27.85 -2.54
N THR A 157 -9.96 26.66 -2.76
CA THR A 157 -11.30 26.27 -2.27
C THR A 157 -11.23 25.33 -1.06
N ALA A 158 -10.27 24.41 -1.06
CA ALA A 158 -10.10 23.38 -0.04
C ALA A 158 -9.14 23.77 1.09
N GLY A 159 -8.36 24.84 0.89
CA GLY A 159 -7.21 25.15 1.73
C GLY A 159 -6.02 24.22 1.48
N LEU A 160 -4.85 24.61 2.00
CA LEU A 160 -3.61 23.88 1.79
C LEU A 160 -3.62 22.49 2.44
N ASN A 161 -4.22 22.36 3.63
CA ASN A 161 -4.20 21.13 4.40
C ASN A 161 -5.03 20.02 3.74
N GLY A 162 -6.27 20.33 3.30
CA GLY A 162 -7.13 19.39 2.60
C GLY A 162 -6.56 18.97 1.25
N ALA A 163 -6.07 19.94 0.47
CA ALA A 163 -5.42 19.67 -0.81
C ALA A 163 -4.17 18.80 -0.64
N ALA A 164 -3.30 19.11 0.32
CA ALA A 164 -2.12 18.31 0.60
C ALA A 164 -2.48 16.88 1.07
N ALA A 165 -3.47 16.72 1.95
CA ALA A 165 -3.88 15.41 2.44
C ALA A 165 -4.29 14.46 1.31
N TYR A 166 -5.14 14.94 0.38
CA TYR A 166 -5.57 14.12 -0.76
C TYR A 166 -4.50 13.99 -1.85
N ALA A 167 -3.71 15.04 -2.11
CA ALA A 167 -2.59 14.94 -3.04
C ALA A 167 -1.64 13.83 -2.64
N ARG A 168 -1.36 13.69 -1.32
CA ARG A 168 -0.55 12.57 -0.81
C ARG A 168 -1.17 11.23 -1.14
N ASN A 169 -2.44 11.05 -0.79
CA ASN A 169 -3.15 9.79 -0.91
C ASN A 169 -3.33 9.33 -2.36
N ILE A 170 -3.76 10.24 -3.24
CA ILE A 170 -3.98 9.94 -4.66
C ILE A 170 -2.64 9.67 -5.38
N SER A 171 -1.55 10.30 -4.94
CA SER A 171 -0.22 10.10 -5.55
C SER A 171 0.45 8.77 -5.18
N LEU A 172 -0.08 8.02 -4.20
CA LEU A 172 0.57 6.80 -3.70
C LEU A 172 0.79 5.74 -4.79
N LEU A 173 -0.26 5.42 -5.56
CA LEU A 173 -0.19 4.39 -6.59
C LEU A 173 0.87 4.68 -7.66
N PRO A 174 0.88 5.84 -8.36
CA PRO A 174 1.87 6.11 -9.39
C PRO A 174 3.29 6.18 -8.83
N ILE A 175 3.48 6.78 -7.64
CA ILE A 175 4.80 6.86 -7.01
C ILE A 175 5.30 5.46 -6.65
N ALA A 176 4.48 4.67 -5.96
CA ALA A 176 4.83 3.34 -5.51
C ALA A 176 5.16 2.40 -6.68
N LEU A 177 4.33 2.42 -7.72
CA LEU A 177 4.59 1.64 -8.94
C LEU A 177 5.92 2.01 -9.59
N ALA A 178 6.16 3.31 -9.80
CA ALA A 178 7.39 3.78 -10.42
C ALA A 178 8.62 3.45 -9.56
N LEU A 179 8.53 3.60 -8.24
CA LEU A 179 9.57 3.15 -7.31
C LEU A 179 9.86 1.67 -7.46
N GLY A 180 8.83 0.81 -7.51
CA GLY A 180 9.01 -0.63 -7.69
C GLY A 180 9.70 -0.97 -9.02
N LEU A 181 9.31 -0.27 -10.10
CA LEU A 181 9.90 -0.46 -11.42
C LEU A 181 11.37 0.00 -11.51
N LEU A 182 11.74 1.05 -10.78
CA LEU A 182 13.09 1.67 -10.85
C LEU A 182 14.06 1.15 -9.77
N CYS A 183 13.55 0.62 -8.65
CA CYS A 183 14.34 0.19 -7.49
C CYS A 183 14.59 -1.31 -7.44
N GLN A 184 14.46 -2.03 -8.55
CA GLN A 184 14.73 -3.47 -8.55
C GLN A 184 16.16 -3.75 -8.05
N PRO A 185 16.34 -4.59 -7.01
CA PRO A 185 17.67 -4.97 -6.53
C PRO A 185 18.45 -5.68 -7.64
N ARG A 186 19.78 -5.54 -7.61
CA ARG A 186 20.68 -6.20 -8.58
C ARG A 186 20.55 -7.72 -8.58
N ASN A 187 20.00 -8.30 -7.51
CA ASN A 187 19.89 -9.75 -7.29
C ASN A 187 18.49 -10.32 -7.59
N GLY A 188 17.63 -9.62 -8.34
CA GLY A 188 16.35 -10.17 -8.79
C GLY A 188 15.25 -10.16 -7.73
N THR A 189 14.53 -11.29 -7.56
CA THR A 189 13.33 -11.42 -6.71
C THR A 189 13.59 -11.37 -5.20
N GLY A 190 14.85 -11.16 -4.78
CA GLY A 190 15.24 -11.04 -3.38
C GLY A 190 14.52 -9.93 -2.62
N SER A 191 13.92 -8.94 -3.30
CA SER A 191 13.10 -7.89 -2.65
C SER A 191 11.80 -8.42 -2.04
N LEU A 192 11.21 -9.49 -2.58
CA LEU A 192 9.93 -10.01 -2.11
C LEU A 192 10.02 -10.63 -0.70
N ARG A 193 11.22 -11.03 -0.27
CA ARG A 193 11.45 -11.56 1.08
C ARG A 193 11.11 -10.52 2.16
N TRP A 194 11.22 -9.23 1.86
CA TRP A 194 10.89 -8.17 2.81
C TRP A 194 9.38 -8.11 3.09
N PHE A 195 8.54 -8.37 2.09
CA PHE A 195 7.10 -8.51 2.30
C PHE A 195 6.77 -9.76 3.11
N SER A 196 7.42 -10.89 2.83
CA SER A 196 7.26 -12.10 3.63
C SER A 196 7.70 -11.91 5.08
N ALA A 197 8.81 -11.22 5.32
CA ALA A 197 9.29 -10.89 6.66
C ALA A 197 8.30 -9.96 7.38
N ALA A 198 7.82 -8.92 6.70
CA ALA A 198 6.80 -8.02 7.26
C ALA A 198 5.51 -8.76 7.60
N PHE A 199 5.05 -9.70 6.76
CA PHE A 199 3.89 -10.54 7.05
C PHE A 199 4.07 -11.33 8.35
N VAL A 200 5.25 -11.93 8.58
CA VAL A 200 5.53 -12.66 9.82
C VAL A 200 5.48 -11.71 11.03
N VAL A 201 6.09 -10.53 10.93
CA VAL A 201 6.04 -9.53 12.01
C VAL A 201 4.60 -9.07 12.27
N LEU A 202 3.82 -8.84 11.21
CA LEU A 202 2.41 -8.47 11.33
C LEU A 202 1.55 -9.56 11.96
N LEU A 203 1.80 -10.84 11.62
CA LEU A 203 1.12 -11.97 12.27
C LEU A 203 1.41 -11.95 13.77
N VAL A 204 2.69 -11.88 14.15
CA VAL A 204 3.09 -11.86 15.57
C VAL A 204 2.46 -10.68 16.29
N PHE A 205 2.53 -9.48 15.72
CA PHE A 205 1.90 -8.29 16.31
C PHE A 205 0.39 -8.48 16.48
N GLY A 206 -0.31 -8.96 15.45
CA GLY A 206 -1.76 -9.15 15.50
C GLY A 206 -2.19 -10.21 16.52
N TYR A 207 -1.45 -11.31 16.65
CA TYR A 207 -1.72 -12.34 17.67
C TYR A 207 -1.41 -11.84 19.08
N VAL A 208 -0.31 -11.10 19.27
CA VAL A 208 0.01 -10.46 20.55
C VAL A 208 -1.07 -9.44 20.91
N GLU A 209 -1.50 -8.61 19.97
CA GLU A 209 -2.59 -7.66 20.18
C GLU A 209 -3.91 -8.36 20.52
N MET A 210 -4.21 -9.48 19.88
CA MET A 210 -5.43 -10.24 20.15
C MET A 210 -5.42 -10.89 21.54
N ALA A 211 -4.25 -11.30 22.04
CA ALA A 211 -4.11 -11.98 23.33
C ALA A 211 -3.82 -11.04 24.52
N PHE A 212 -3.08 -9.95 24.29
CA PHE A 212 -2.49 -9.07 25.32
C PHE A 212 -2.71 -7.60 24.98
N ARG A 213 -3.93 -7.25 24.55
CA ARG A 213 -4.26 -5.89 24.09
C ARG A 213 -4.02 -4.84 25.17
N GLU A 214 -4.48 -5.13 26.38
CA GLU A 214 -4.48 -4.20 27.50
C GLU A 214 -3.05 -3.85 27.95
N GLU A 215 -2.12 -4.79 27.79
CA GLU A 215 -0.70 -4.60 28.07
C GLU A 215 0.04 -3.96 26.87
N LEU A 216 -0.31 -4.38 25.65
CA LEU A 216 0.35 -3.90 24.44
C LEU A 216 0.13 -2.41 24.21
N TYR A 217 -1.11 -1.93 24.37
CA TYR A 217 -1.47 -0.56 24.00
C TYR A 217 -0.75 0.51 24.82
N PRO A 218 -0.68 0.44 26.17
CA PRO A 218 0.13 1.35 26.97
C PRO A 218 1.62 1.24 26.66
N LEU A 219 2.13 0.02 26.42
CA LEU A 219 3.54 -0.24 26.13
C LEU A 219 4.00 0.50 24.86
N VAL A 220 3.18 0.53 23.81
CA VAL A 220 3.50 1.21 22.54
C VAL A 220 2.93 2.63 22.45
N GLY A 221 2.26 3.12 23.50
CA GLY A 221 1.65 4.46 23.53
C GLY A 221 0.41 4.62 22.63
N PHE A 222 -0.24 3.53 22.26
CA PHE A 222 -1.44 3.53 21.42
C PHE A 222 -2.64 4.19 22.09
N ASP A 223 -2.73 4.05 23.42
CA ASP A 223 -3.68 4.77 24.25
C ASP A 223 -3.58 6.29 24.04
N ARG A 224 -2.39 6.86 24.26
CA ARG A 224 -2.11 8.29 24.10
C ARG A 224 -2.31 8.75 22.67
N PHE A 225 -1.80 7.98 21.71
CA PHE A 225 -1.94 8.29 20.29
C PHE A 225 -3.41 8.35 19.86
N MET A 226 -4.18 7.30 20.10
CA MET A 226 -5.59 7.24 19.68
C MET A 226 -6.44 8.30 20.36
N LEU A 227 -6.18 8.60 21.64
CA LEU A 227 -6.86 9.66 22.38
C LEU A 227 -6.65 11.05 21.75
N ARG A 228 -5.46 11.31 21.18
CA ARG A 228 -5.08 12.59 20.59
C ARG A 228 -5.47 12.73 19.13
N THR A 229 -5.58 11.62 18.40
CA THR A 229 -5.92 11.64 16.96
C THR A 229 -7.41 11.52 16.67
N SER A 230 -8.25 11.20 17.66
CA SER A 230 -9.68 11.03 17.46
C SER A 230 -10.42 12.38 17.59
N GLU A 231 -10.99 12.87 16.49
CA GLU A 231 -11.57 14.23 16.39
C GLU A 231 -13.06 14.31 16.76
N ARG A 232 -13.71 13.21 17.13
CA ARG A 232 -15.15 13.20 17.45
C ARG A 232 -15.44 13.73 18.85
N SER A 233 -16.38 14.65 18.98
CA SER A 233 -16.78 15.30 20.23
C SER A 233 -17.50 14.39 21.24
N ALA A 234 -18.32 13.44 20.78
CA ALA A 234 -18.93 12.41 21.65
C ALA A 234 -17.89 11.46 22.26
N ASP A 235 -16.82 11.28 21.50
CA ASP A 235 -15.71 10.40 21.77
C ASP A 235 -14.82 11.07 22.86
N ILE A 236 -14.71 12.41 22.87
CA ILE A 236 -14.11 13.22 23.94
C ILE A 236 -14.89 13.14 25.28
N GLN A 237 -16.22 12.98 25.25
CA GLN A 237 -17.01 12.82 26.48
C GLN A 237 -16.83 11.43 27.12
N TYR A 238 -16.77 10.35 26.32
CA TYR A 238 -16.35 9.03 26.80
C TYR A 238 -14.92 9.07 27.38
N ARG A 239 -14.02 9.86 26.76
CA ARG A 239 -12.61 10.01 27.15
C ARG A 239 -12.37 10.67 28.50
N LEU A 240 -13.19 11.64 28.90
CA LEU A 240 -12.96 12.42 30.13
C LEU A 240 -13.54 11.77 31.39
N PHE A 241 -14.52 10.87 31.25
CA PHE A 241 -15.28 10.35 32.40
C PHE A 241 -15.15 8.84 32.63
N LEU A 242 -14.74 8.04 31.64
CA LEU A 242 -14.95 6.58 31.66
C LEU A 242 -13.68 5.72 31.45
N GLY A 243 -12.56 6.31 31.04
CA GLY A 243 -11.26 5.63 30.87
C GLY A 243 -11.08 4.89 29.54
N PHE A 244 -9.83 4.52 29.22
CA PHE A 244 -9.45 3.97 27.90
C PHE A 244 -10.05 2.60 27.57
N SER A 245 -10.20 1.70 28.56
CA SER A 245 -10.85 0.40 28.33
C SER A 245 -12.33 0.54 27.92
N GLN A 246 -13.03 1.56 28.45
CA GLN A 246 -14.41 1.84 28.04
C GLN A 246 -14.48 2.49 26.65
N TYR A 247 -13.49 3.30 26.27
CA TYR A 247 -13.33 3.76 24.88
C TYR A 247 -13.19 2.59 23.91
N LEU A 248 -12.34 1.60 24.21
CA LEU A 248 -12.20 0.41 23.36
C LEU A 248 -13.49 -0.43 23.29
N ASN A 249 -14.23 -0.53 24.38
CA ASN A 249 -15.53 -1.19 24.40
C ASN A 249 -16.58 -0.42 23.56
N ALA A 250 -16.53 0.91 23.55
CA ALA A 250 -17.36 1.73 22.67
C ALA A 250 -16.98 1.60 21.19
N GLN A 251 -15.76 1.13 20.89
CA GLN A 251 -15.33 0.75 19.53
C GLN A 251 -15.75 -0.68 19.15
N GLN A 252 -16.56 -1.37 19.96
CA GLN A 252 -17.18 -2.62 19.54
C GLN A 252 -18.07 -2.38 18.33
N THR A 253 -17.84 -3.19 17.31
CA THR A 253 -18.65 -3.19 16.09
C THR A 253 -19.26 -4.56 15.91
N ALA A 254 -20.49 -4.62 15.42
CA ALA A 254 -21.08 -5.85 14.91
C ALA A 254 -20.13 -6.51 13.90
N LEU A 255 -20.23 -7.84 13.76
CA LEU A 255 -19.42 -8.54 12.78
C LEU A 255 -19.71 -7.95 11.39
N PHE A 256 -18.64 -7.53 10.75
CA PHE A 256 -18.62 -6.78 9.51
C PHE A 256 -19.51 -5.54 9.52
N ASN A 257 -19.73 -4.82 10.61
CA ASN A 257 -20.66 -3.67 10.63
C ASN A 257 -22.05 -4.01 10.01
N ASP A 258 -22.51 -5.25 10.14
CA ASP A 258 -23.84 -5.65 9.70
C ASP A 258 -24.76 -5.70 10.91
N PRO A 259 -25.81 -4.86 10.98
CA PRO A 259 -26.76 -4.87 12.08
C PRO A 259 -27.41 -6.24 12.32
N ASN A 260 -27.50 -7.08 11.29
CA ASN A 260 -28.04 -8.43 11.42
C ASN A 260 -27.09 -9.40 12.15
N LEU A 261 -25.84 -8.99 12.38
CA LEU A 261 -24.80 -9.75 13.06
C LEU A 261 -24.38 -9.11 14.39
N ASP A 262 -25.24 -8.27 14.99
CA ASP A 262 -25.00 -7.61 16.28
C ASP A 262 -24.69 -8.57 17.43
N ALA A 263 -25.19 -9.81 17.35
CA ALA A 263 -24.89 -10.87 18.32
C ALA A 263 -23.39 -11.28 18.34
N PHE A 264 -22.62 -10.89 17.31
CA PHE A 264 -21.20 -11.15 17.18
C PHE A 264 -20.40 -9.84 17.21
N SER A 265 -20.54 -9.05 18.28
CA SER A 265 -19.75 -7.83 18.44
C SER A 265 -18.28 -8.14 18.73
N ILE A 266 -17.37 -7.41 18.07
CA ILE A 266 -15.93 -7.60 18.20
C ILE A 266 -15.26 -6.24 18.35
N ILE A 267 -14.31 -6.15 19.28
CA ILE A 267 -13.37 -5.04 19.35
C ILE A 267 -12.28 -5.27 18.31
N ARG A 268 -12.22 -4.38 17.32
CA ARG A 268 -11.33 -4.51 16.16
C ARG A 268 -9.86 -4.47 16.55
N LEU A 269 -9.05 -5.33 15.91
CA LEU A 269 -7.59 -5.24 15.94
C LEU A 269 -7.11 -4.05 15.11
N GLN A 270 -6.38 -3.15 15.74
CA GLN A 270 -5.82 -1.93 15.17
C GLN A 270 -4.55 -2.18 14.37
N GLY A 271 -3.75 -3.17 14.79
CA GLY A 271 -2.45 -3.49 14.23
C GLY A 271 -1.44 -2.34 14.34
N PRO A 272 -0.25 -2.48 13.74
CA PRO A 272 0.78 -1.44 13.81
C PRO A 272 0.43 -0.17 13.00
N THR A 273 -0.61 -0.24 12.16
CA THR A 273 -1.14 0.92 11.44
C THR A 273 -2.06 1.77 12.32
N ALA A 274 -2.40 1.34 13.55
CA ALA A 274 -3.39 1.99 14.42
C ALA A 274 -4.72 2.28 13.68
N HIS A 275 -5.07 1.39 12.74
CA HIS A 275 -6.22 1.55 11.86
C HIS A 275 -6.61 0.17 11.29
N PRO A 276 -7.76 -0.40 11.68
CA PRO A 276 -8.05 -1.82 11.49
C PRO A 276 -8.14 -2.19 10.01
N ILE A 277 -8.78 -1.35 9.21
CA ILE A 277 -8.96 -1.58 7.77
C ILE A 277 -7.59 -1.62 7.06
N SER A 278 -6.74 -0.64 7.35
CA SER A 278 -5.40 -0.50 6.76
C SER A 278 -4.48 -1.65 7.18
N PHE A 279 -4.63 -2.15 8.42
CA PHE A 279 -3.95 -3.34 8.91
C PHE A 279 -4.39 -4.59 8.16
N GLY A 280 -5.71 -4.77 7.98
CA GLY A 280 -6.27 -5.87 7.21
C GLY A 280 -5.70 -5.96 5.80
N TYR A 281 -5.66 -4.84 5.07
CA TYR A 281 -5.05 -4.79 3.74
C TYR A 281 -3.54 -5.05 3.77
N ALA A 282 -2.81 -4.44 4.70
CA ALA A 282 -1.36 -4.65 4.84
C ALA A 282 -1.03 -6.13 5.06
N LEU A 283 -1.80 -6.81 5.91
CA LEU A 283 -1.65 -8.23 6.19
C LEU A 283 -1.90 -9.08 4.93
N VAL A 284 -2.93 -8.78 4.13
CA VAL A 284 -3.16 -9.47 2.83
C VAL A 284 -2.00 -9.23 1.87
N ILE A 285 -1.62 -7.98 1.65
CA ILE A 285 -0.65 -7.61 0.63
C ILE A 285 0.74 -8.17 0.95
N THR A 286 1.18 -8.07 2.20
CA THR A 286 2.47 -8.64 2.62
C THR A 286 2.50 -10.17 2.55
N SER A 287 1.34 -10.84 2.68
CA SER A 287 1.24 -12.29 2.57
C SER A 287 1.37 -12.83 1.14
N LEU A 288 1.10 -12.03 0.10
CA LEU A 288 0.93 -12.53 -1.29
C LEU A 288 2.12 -13.36 -1.81
N PRO A 289 3.39 -13.01 -1.57
CA PRO A 289 4.52 -13.85 -1.98
C PRO A 289 4.53 -15.22 -1.31
N LEU A 290 4.08 -15.32 -0.05
CA LEU A 290 3.96 -16.58 0.68
C LEU A 290 2.69 -17.33 0.29
N LEU A 291 1.58 -16.64 0.05
CA LEU A 291 0.34 -17.23 -0.44
C LEU A 291 0.58 -17.98 -1.74
N ALA A 292 1.41 -17.42 -2.63
CA ALA A 292 1.82 -18.08 -3.86
C ALA A 292 2.56 -19.42 -3.65
N ARG A 293 3.17 -19.66 -2.49
CA ARG A 293 3.98 -20.85 -2.19
C ARG A 293 3.29 -21.82 -1.22
N ALA A 294 2.70 -21.31 -0.15
CA ALA A 294 2.10 -22.07 0.95
C ALA A 294 0.69 -21.53 1.25
N PRO A 295 -0.28 -21.69 0.32
CA PRO A 295 -1.58 -21.03 0.43
C PRO A 295 -2.37 -21.45 1.67
N LEU A 296 -2.34 -22.74 2.03
CA LEU A 296 -3.07 -23.24 3.19
C LEU A 296 -2.48 -22.71 4.52
N THR A 297 -1.15 -22.64 4.64
CA THR A 297 -0.49 -22.10 5.83
C THR A 297 -0.84 -20.63 6.03
N VAL A 298 -0.77 -19.82 4.96
CA VAL A 298 -1.17 -18.42 5.01
C VAL A 298 -2.65 -18.31 5.37
N LEU A 299 -3.51 -19.13 4.76
CA LEU A 299 -4.95 -19.13 5.05
C LEU A 299 -5.24 -19.36 6.54
N LEU A 300 -4.66 -20.41 7.12
CA LEU A 300 -4.89 -20.80 8.51
C LEU A 300 -4.33 -19.78 9.50
N LEU A 301 -3.14 -19.23 9.25
CA LEU A 301 -2.53 -18.26 10.15
C LEU A 301 -3.18 -16.88 10.08
N GLN A 302 -3.68 -16.48 8.91
CA GLN A 302 -4.23 -15.14 8.71
C GLN A 302 -5.73 -15.05 8.99
N ALA A 303 -6.50 -16.14 8.82
CA ALA A 303 -7.95 -16.11 8.98
C ALA A 303 -8.42 -15.64 10.38
N PRO A 304 -7.84 -16.08 11.52
CA PRO A 304 -8.25 -15.59 12.84
C PRO A 304 -8.03 -14.08 13.00
N LEU A 305 -6.91 -13.56 12.50
CA LEU A 305 -6.63 -12.13 12.54
C LEU A 305 -7.59 -11.35 11.64
N GLN A 306 -7.91 -11.85 10.44
CA GLN A 306 -8.87 -11.20 9.55
C GLN A 306 -10.27 -11.10 10.18
N TYR A 307 -10.67 -12.12 10.93
CA TYR A 307 -11.88 -12.08 11.75
C TYR A 307 -11.79 -11.00 12.84
N GLY A 308 -10.71 -10.98 13.62
CA GLY A 308 -10.50 -9.98 14.68
C GLY A 308 -10.34 -8.53 14.16
N ILE A 309 -9.80 -8.35 12.96
CA ILE A 309 -9.69 -7.03 12.29
C ILE A 309 -11.07 -6.53 11.83
N ASN A 310 -11.95 -7.45 11.43
CA ASN A 310 -13.34 -7.17 11.08
C ASN A 310 -13.53 -6.17 9.91
N SER A 311 -12.69 -6.24 8.87
CA SER A 311 -12.76 -5.39 7.67
C SER A 311 -13.28 -6.17 6.45
N LYS A 312 -14.51 -5.86 5.98
CA LYS A 312 -15.15 -6.51 4.81
C LYS A 312 -14.23 -6.55 3.60
N GLY A 313 -13.70 -5.39 3.21
CA GLY A 313 -12.87 -5.24 2.02
C GLY A 313 -11.59 -6.06 2.09
N ALA A 314 -10.92 -6.08 3.25
CA ALA A 314 -9.71 -6.87 3.46
C ALA A 314 -9.99 -8.38 3.46
N VAL A 315 -11.08 -8.83 4.09
CA VAL A 315 -11.51 -10.24 4.10
C VAL A 315 -11.84 -10.71 2.68
N LEU A 316 -12.63 -9.95 1.92
CA LEU A 316 -12.96 -10.30 0.54
C LEU A 316 -11.71 -10.36 -0.33
N LEU A 317 -10.77 -9.41 -0.16
CA LEU A 317 -9.49 -9.41 -0.88
C LEU A 317 -8.66 -10.66 -0.56
N PHE A 318 -8.57 -11.01 0.72
CA PHE A 318 -7.87 -12.20 1.19
C PHE A 318 -8.44 -13.48 0.58
N LEU A 319 -9.77 -13.67 0.69
CA LEU A 319 -10.45 -14.84 0.17
C LEU A 319 -10.35 -14.93 -1.36
N ALA A 320 -10.49 -13.81 -2.07
CA ALA A 320 -10.34 -13.77 -3.52
C ALA A 320 -8.91 -14.14 -3.96
N CYS A 321 -7.88 -13.61 -3.27
CA CYS A 321 -6.49 -13.95 -3.57
C CYS A 321 -6.16 -15.41 -3.25
N ALA A 322 -6.65 -15.93 -2.12
CA ALA A 322 -6.49 -17.33 -1.76
C ALA A 322 -7.22 -18.25 -2.76
N GLY A 323 -8.45 -17.92 -3.12
CA GLY A 323 -9.25 -18.62 -4.14
C GLY A 323 -8.57 -18.61 -5.51
N ALA A 324 -8.07 -17.45 -5.97
CA ALA A 324 -7.32 -17.34 -7.22
C ALA A 324 -6.05 -18.20 -7.19
N ARG A 325 -5.37 -18.28 -6.04
CA ARG A 325 -4.19 -19.13 -5.88
C ARG A 325 -4.53 -20.62 -5.86
N LEU A 326 -5.60 -21.03 -5.20
CA LEU A 326 -6.05 -22.43 -5.17
C LEU A 326 -6.54 -22.87 -6.56
N GLY A 327 -7.26 -21.98 -7.27
CA GLY A 327 -7.75 -22.18 -8.63
C GLY A 327 -6.74 -21.85 -9.73
N VAL A 328 -5.47 -21.59 -9.40
CA VAL A 328 -4.51 -21.02 -10.36
C VAL A 328 -4.26 -21.91 -11.58
N ARG A 329 -4.35 -23.24 -11.42
CA ARG A 329 -4.22 -24.18 -12.54
C ARG A 329 -5.32 -23.98 -13.59
N ILE A 330 -6.56 -23.78 -13.12
CA ILE A 330 -7.73 -23.52 -13.96
C ILE A 330 -7.59 -22.16 -14.65
N LEU A 331 -7.17 -21.12 -13.90
CA LEU A 331 -6.99 -19.77 -14.45
C LEU A 331 -5.85 -19.71 -15.47
N LEU A 332 -4.79 -20.50 -15.28
CA LEU A 332 -3.67 -20.58 -16.21
C LEU A 332 -4.01 -21.34 -17.50
N SER A 333 -4.91 -22.33 -17.46
CA SER A 333 -5.40 -23.01 -18.66
C SER A 333 -6.30 -22.13 -19.53
N MET A 334 -6.87 -21.06 -18.97
CA MET A 334 -7.71 -20.13 -19.72
C MET A 334 -6.88 -19.16 -20.59
N PRO A 335 -7.38 -18.80 -21.79
CA PRO A 335 -6.95 -17.61 -22.51
C PRO A 335 -6.91 -16.38 -21.60
N SER A 336 -5.96 -15.45 -21.83
CA SER A 336 -5.77 -14.27 -20.98
C SER A 336 -7.03 -13.42 -20.86
N ILE A 337 -7.83 -13.30 -21.94
CA ILE A 337 -9.08 -12.55 -21.93
C ILE A 337 -10.13 -13.20 -21.02
N LEU A 338 -10.31 -14.52 -21.09
CA LEU A 338 -11.28 -15.24 -20.25
C LEU A 338 -10.88 -15.21 -18.78
N ARG A 339 -9.57 -15.31 -18.50
CA ARG A 339 -9.03 -15.14 -17.15
C ARG A 339 -9.26 -13.72 -16.62
N ALA A 340 -9.03 -12.69 -17.43
CA ALA A 340 -9.31 -11.31 -17.06
C ALA A 340 -10.80 -11.13 -16.73
N LEU A 341 -11.67 -11.62 -17.62
CA LEU A 341 -13.11 -11.58 -17.43
C LEU A 341 -13.52 -12.31 -16.15
N ALA A 342 -13.01 -13.52 -15.88
CA ALA A 342 -13.33 -14.26 -14.67
C ALA A 342 -13.01 -13.46 -13.40
N VAL A 343 -11.81 -12.87 -13.31
CA VAL A 343 -11.41 -12.07 -12.14
C VAL A 343 -12.23 -10.78 -12.03
N VAL A 344 -12.47 -10.09 -13.14
CA VAL A 344 -13.28 -8.86 -13.17
C VAL A 344 -14.73 -9.16 -12.79
N THR A 345 -15.32 -10.24 -13.29
CA THR A 345 -16.71 -10.64 -12.98
C THR A 345 -16.88 -10.90 -11.49
N VAL A 346 -15.96 -11.63 -10.84
CA VAL A 346 -16.03 -11.88 -9.39
C VAL A 346 -16.06 -10.56 -8.60
N TRP A 347 -15.15 -9.63 -8.92
CA TRP A 347 -15.09 -8.34 -8.24
C TRP A 347 -16.23 -7.39 -8.59
N ALA A 348 -16.71 -7.41 -9.83
CA ALA A 348 -17.87 -6.64 -10.26
C ALA A 348 -19.13 -7.10 -9.53
N MET A 349 -19.35 -8.42 -9.42
CA MET A 349 -20.47 -8.98 -8.65
C MET A 349 -20.37 -8.63 -7.17
N SER A 350 -19.16 -8.74 -6.58
CA SER A 350 -18.94 -8.38 -5.17
C SER A 350 -19.20 -6.90 -4.91
N THR A 351 -18.74 -6.02 -5.80
CA THR A 351 -18.98 -4.57 -5.71
C THR A 351 -20.46 -4.24 -5.88
N ALA A 352 -21.12 -4.84 -6.87
CA ALA A 352 -22.55 -4.66 -7.09
C ALA A 352 -23.38 -5.12 -5.88
N ALA A 353 -23.05 -6.28 -5.31
CA ALA A 353 -23.67 -6.76 -4.08
C ALA A 353 -23.44 -5.79 -2.91
N GLY A 354 -22.22 -5.27 -2.75
CA GLY A 354 -21.90 -4.25 -1.75
C GLY A 354 -22.70 -2.96 -1.92
N ILE A 355 -22.86 -2.47 -3.16
CA ILE A 355 -23.70 -1.31 -3.47
C ILE A 355 -25.17 -1.58 -3.11
N VAL A 356 -25.72 -2.71 -3.54
CA VAL A 356 -27.13 -3.06 -3.28
C VAL A 356 -27.40 -3.18 -1.78
N LEU A 357 -26.54 -3.88 -1.05
CA LEU A 357 -26.67 -4.02 0.40
C LEU A 357 -26.46 -2.69 1.12
N GLY A 358 -25.48 -1.89 0.69
CA GLY A 358 -25.23 -0.58 1.28
C GLY A 358 -26.38 0.40 1.07
N LEU A 359 -27.01 0.41 -0.11
CA LEU A 359 -28.20 1.24 -0.37
C LEU A 359 -29.37 0.88 0.55
N ARG A 360 -29.57 -0.42 0.84
CA ARG A 360 -30.64 -0.88 1.75
C ARG A 360 -30.43 -0.41 3.19
N HIS A 361 -29.18 -0.26 3.61
CA HIS A 361 -28.82 0.11 4.98
C HIS A 361 -28.39 1.58 5.14
N GLY A 362 -28.44 2.38 4.07
CA GLY A 362 -27.97 3.77 4.09
C GLY A 362 -26.47 3.89 4.39
N ASP A 363 -25.65 2.97 3.86
CA ASP A 363 -24.21 2.91 4.06
C ASP A 363 -23.50 4.12 3.43
N PHE A 364 -22.77 4.85 4.27
CA PHE A 364 -22.12 6.10 3.89
C PHE A 364 -21.10 5.98 2.76
N HIS A 365 -20.43 4.84 2.62
CA HIS A 365 -19.48 4.63 1.53
C HIS A 365 -20.18 4.56 0.19
N VAL A 366 -21.37 3.95 0.14
CA VAL A 366 -22.17 3.89 -1.10
C VAL A 366 -22.78 5.25 -1.42
N LEU A 367 -23.34 5.94 -0.41
CA LEU A 367 -23.90 7.28 -0.58
C LEU A 367 -22.83 8.28 -1.06
N GLY A 368 -21.62 8.15 -0.52
CA GLY A 368 -20.47 8.96 -0.92
C GLY A 368 -19.93 8.61 -2.31
N PHE A 369 -19.95 7.34 -2.73
CA PHE A 369 -19.68 6.97 -4.12
C PHE A 369 -20.68 7.63 -5.09
N LEU A 370 -21.99 7.55 -4.79
CA LEU A 370 -23.04 8.19 -5.58
C LEU A 370 -22.89 9.72 -5.60
N GLY A 371 -22.48 10.32 -4.48
CA GLY A 371 -22.16 11.75 -4.42
C GLY A 371 -21.02 12.13 -5.34
N GLY A 372 -19.95 11.32 -5.38
CA GLY A 372 -18.84 11.51 -6.33
C GLY A 372 -19.27 11.41 -7.79
N LEU A 373 -20.17 10.48 -8.13
CA LEU A 373 -20.75 10.39 -9.47
C LEU A 373 -21.58 11.62 -9.84
N LYS A 374 -22.43 12.10 -8.93
CA LYS A 374 -23.23 13.33 -9.13
C LYS A 374 -22.32 14.54 -9.34
N ALA A 375 -21.28 14.67 -8.52
CA ALA A 375 -20.30 15.73 -8.64
C ALA A 375 -19.53 15.66 -9.98
N PHE A 376 -19.15 14.47 -10.43
CA PHE A 376 -18.53 14.29 -11.74
C PHE A 376 -19.42 14.74 -12.90
N VAL A 377 -20.72 14.40 -12.87
CA VAL A 377 -21.67 14.86 -13.89
C VAL A 377 -21.83 16.38 -13.86
N ALA A 378 -21.86 16.98 -12.68
CA ALA A 378 -21.97 18.43 -12.51
C ALA A 378 -20.72 19.18 -13.00
N LYS A 379 -19.52 18.64 -12.74
CA LYS A 379 -18.25 19.24 -13.16
C LYS A 379 -17.27 18.18 -13.68
N PRO A 380 -17.36 17.80 -14.96
CA PRO A 380 -16.59 16.69 -15.52
C PRO A 380 -15.08 16.88 -15.52
N LEU A 381 -14.57 18.10 -15.38
CA LEU A 381 -13.12 18.37 -15.30
C LEU A 381 -12.55 18.26 -13.88
N GLY A 382 -13.39 18.02 -12.88
CA GLY A 382 -13.02 17.90 -11.48
C GLY A 382 -13.19 19.20 -10.68
N HIS A 383 -13.42 19.06 -9.39
CA HIS A 383 -13.54 20.18 -8.46
C HIS A 383 -12.20 20.69 -7.92
N GLY A 384 -11.12 19.95 -8.12
CA GLY A 384 -9.81 20.21 -7.53
C GLY A 384 -9.53 19.24 -6.37
N VAL A 385 -8.27 18.90 -6.17
CA VAL A 385 -7.88 17.96 -5.09
C VAL A 385 -8.06 18.64 -3.73
N GLY A 386 -8.70 17.92 -2.81
CA GLY A 386 -9.00 18.41 -1.46
C GLY A 386 -10.39 19.02 -1.27
N THR A 387 -11.21 19.18 -2.31
CA THR A 387 -12.56 19.76 -2.16
C THR A 387 -13.59 18.78 -1.58
N SER A 388 -13.26 17.49 -1.55
CA SER A 388 -14.16 16.42 -1.09
C SER A 388 -13.43 15.34 -0.32
N GLY A 389 -14.19 14.43 0.27
CA GLY A 389 -13.72 13.36 1.14
C GLY A 389 -13.62 13.75 2.61
N ASN A 390 -13.33 12.77 3.45
CA ASN A 390 -13.33 12.88 4.92
C ASN A 390 -12.24 13.77 5.49
N LEU A 391 -11.06 13.79 4.87
CA LEU A 391 -9.88 14.54 5.34
C LEU A 391 -9.91 16.05 5.03
N THR A 392 -11.06 16.58 4.60
CA THR A 392 -11.24 18.01 4.31
C THR A 392 -11.66 18.77 5.55
N GLU A 393 -11.44 20.09 5.61
CA GLU A 393 -11.91 20.92 6.73
C GLU A 393 -13.41 20.78 6.97
N THR A 394 -14.20 20.58 5.91
CA THR A 394 -15.64 20.34 6.02
C THR A 394 -16.00 18.95 6.54
N GLY A 395 -15.14 17.94 6.34
CA GLY A 395 -15.32 16.59 6.91
C GLY A 395 -14.88 16.53 8.37
N VAL A 396 -13.75 17.18 8.68
CA VAL A 396 -13.15 17.28 10.02
C VAL A 396 -14.00 18.12 10.98
N ASN A 397 -14.61 19.22 10.51
CA ASN A 397 -15.42 20.12 11.35
C ASN A 397 -16.86 19.63 11.62
N GLY A 398 -17.16 18.35 11.41
CA GLY A 398 -18.47 17.75 11.77
C GLY A 398 -19.67 18.33 11.02
N ARG A 399 -19.47 18.96 9.85
CA ARG A 399 -20.54 19.53 9.02
C ARG A 399 -21.18 18.51 8.08
N ILE A 400 -20.86 17.23 8.23
CA ILE A 400 -21.51 16.16 7.45
C ILE A 400 -22.81 15.80 8.15
N ASP A 401 -23.93 16.23 7.58
CA ASP A 401 -25.27 15.81 8.00
C ASP A 401 -25.59 14.44 7.43
N TRP A 402 -25.22 13.41 8.18
CA TRP A 402 -25.40 12.01 7.82
C TRP A 402 -26.87 11.62 7.63
N VAL A 403 -27.78 12.22 8.41
CA VAL A 403 -29.21 11.95 8.34
C VAL A 403 -29.77 12.53 7.05
N ALA A 404 -29.38 13.77 6.72
CA ALA A 404 -29.77 14.39 5.45
C ALA A 404 -29.28 13.58 4.23
N MET A 405 -28.06 13.05 4.28
CA MET A 405 -27.53 12.21 3.18
C MET A 405 -28.30 10.90 3.00
N GLN A 406 -28.67 10.25 4.11
CA GLN A 406 -29.49 9.04 4.07
C GLN A 406 -30.88 9.34 3.52
N HIS A 407 -31.49 10.46 3.91
CA HIS A 407 -32.79 10.91 3.39
C HIS A 407 -32.71 11.26 1.89
N ALA A 408 -31.63 11.89 1.45
CA ALA A 408 -31.41 12.25 0.05
C ALA A 408 -31.00 11.06 -0.84
N GLY A 409 -30.64 9.92 -0.25
CA GLY A 409 -30.15 8.74 -0.97
C GLY A 409 -28.78 8.94 -1.63
N SER A 410 -28.05 10.00 -1.29
CA SER A 410 -26.68 10.28 -1.75
C SER A 410 -26.04 11.39 -0.92
N ALA A 411 -24.71 11.43 -0.88
CA ALA A 411 -23.98 12.63 -0.47
C ALA A 411 -23.96 13.69 -1.58
N ASP A 412 -23.70 14.95 -1.22
CA ASP A 412 -23.53 16.05 -2.19
C ASP A 412 -22.19 16.02 -2.92
N ARG A 413 -21.26 15.19 -2.46
CA ARG A 413 -19.88 15.08 -2.95
C ARG A 413 -19.29 13.71 -2.65
N GLY A 414 -18.12 13.41 -3.20
CA GLY A 414 -17.39 12.18 -2.89
C GLY A 414 -16.94 12.15 -1.43
N ILE A 415 -17.32 11.13 -0.67
CA ILE A 415 -16.94 10.91 0.75
C ILE A 415 -16.84 9.40 1.02
N GLU A 416 -15.93 8.93 1.86
CA GLU A 416 -15.75 7.51 2.27
C GLU A 416 -15.48 6.50 1.12
N SER A 417 -15.53 6.94 -0.15
CA SER A 417 -15.27 6.16 -1.36
C SER A 417 -14.07 6.73 -2.09
N ALA A 418 -12.95 6.01 -2.18
CA ALA A 418 -11.79 6.49 -2.91
C ALA A 418 -12.10 6.79 -4.38
N VAL A 419 -12.86 5.91 -5.06
CA VAL A 419 -13.24 6.12 -6.46
C VAL A 419 -14.19 7.31 -6.58
N GLY A 420 -15.18 7.43 -5.69
CA GLY A 420 -16.10 8.58 -5.67
C GLY A 420 -15.35 9.90 -5.47
N VAL A 421 -14.44 9.95 -4.50
CA VAL A 421 -13.57 11.11 -4.23
C VAL A 421 -12.68 11.43 -5.43
N MET A 422 -12.07 10.44 -6.08
CA MET A 422 -11.25 10.67 -7.26
C MET A 422 -12.05 11.23 -8.44
N LEU A 423 -13.27 10.72 -8.67
CA LEU A 423 -14.16 11.22 -9.72
C LEU A 423 -14.58 12.66 -9.46
N ASP A 424 -14.87 12.99 -8.20
CA ASP A 424 -15.23 14.34 -7.79
C ASP A 424 -14.04 15.32 -7.93
N GLN A 425 -12.87 14.95 -7.39
CA GLN A 425 -11.71 15.84 -7.35
C GLN A 425 -10.99 15.98 -8.70
N LEU A 426 -10.79 14.86 -9.42
CA LEU A 426 -10.03 14.84 -10.68
C LEU A 426 -10.92 14.86 -11.92
N GLY A 427 -12.22 14.58 -11.79
CA GLY A 427 -13.10 14.47 -12.94
C GLY A 427 -12.65 13.41 -13.94
N ALA A 428 -12.70 13.78 -15.22
CA ALA A 428 -12.30 12.94 -16.35
C ALA A 428 -10.80 12.59 -16.30
N PHE A 429 -9.98 13.38 -15.60
CA PHE A 429 -8.56 13.08 -15.46
C PHE A 429 -8.29 11.86 -14.57
N SER A 430 -9.26 11.42 -13.77
CA SER A 430 -9.21 10.12 -13.08
C SER A 430 -9.05 8.94 -14.07
N ALA A 431 -9.48 9.10 -15.33
CA ALA A 431 -9.31 8.08 -16.36
C ALA A 431 -7.82 7.76 -16.62
N VAL A 432 -6.92 8.75 -16.53
CA VAL A 432 -5.47 8.52 -16.72
C VAL A 432 -4.90 7.67 -15.58
N TYR A 433 -5.40 7.89 -14.36
CA TYR A 433 -5.04 7.10 -13.19
C TYR A 433 -5.49 5.64 -13.33
N PHE A 434 -6.75 5.41 -13.71
CA PHE A 434 -7.26 4.04 -13.92
C PHE A 434 -6.65 3.38 -15.16
N LEU A 435 -6.30 4.14 -16.20
CA LEU A 435 -5.56 3.61 -17.34
C LEU A 435 -4.20 3.04 -16.92
N LEU A 436 -3.46 3.73 -16.05
CA LEU A 436 -2.21 3.22 -15.49
C LEU A 436 -2.42 1.88 -14.80
N ALA A 437 -3.44 1.78 -13.93
CA ALA A 437 -3.76 0.54 -13.24
C ALA A 437 -4.18 -0.59 -14.20
N ILE A 438 -4.99 -0.30 -15.21
CA ILE A 438 -5.42 -1.26 -16.25
C ILE A 438 -4.23 -1.80 -17.03
N LEU A 439 -3.30 -0.93 -17.45
CA LEU A 439 -2.11 -1.35 -18.20
C LEU A 439 -1.17 -2.24 -17.37
N VAL A 440 -1.08 -1.99 -16.07
CA VAL A 440 -0.34 -2.82 -15.12
C VAL A 440 -1.03 -4.19 -14.94
N ILE A 441 -2.34 -4.19 -14.67
CA ILE A 441 -3.15 -5.40 -14.51
C ILE A 441 -3.07 -6.29 -15.75
N ARG A 442 -3.13 -5.68 -16.95
CA ARG A 442 -2.97 -6.40 -18.21
C ARG A 442 -1.63 -7.15 -18.28
N GLN A 443 -0.53 -6.50 -17.88
CA GLN A 443 0.80 -7.15 -17.89
C GLN A 443 0.84 -8.34 -16.92
N LEU A 444 0.23 -8.21 -15.75
CA LEU A 444 0.14 -9.29 -14.77
C LEU A 444 -0.66 -10.50 -15.31
N ILE A 445 -1.82 -10.26 -15.91
CA ILE A 445 -2.68 -11.34 -16.43
C ILE A 445 -1.99 -12.11 -17.57
N VAL A 446 -1.21 -11.41 -18.41
CA VAL A 446 -0.52 -12.01 -19.56
C VAL A 446 0.70 -12.84 -19.16
N ALA A 447 1.37 -12.52 -18.05
CA ALA A 447 2.64 -13.13 -17.64
C ALA A 447 2.58 -14.65 -17.35
N ARG A 448 1.40 -15.27 -17.29
CA ARG A 448 1.18 -16.71 -17.05
C ARG A 448 1.93 -17.30 -15.84
N ASP A 449 2.13 -16.50 -14.80
CA ASP A 449 2.76 -16.92 -13.55
C ASP A 449 1.74 -16.85 -12.39
N PRO A 450 1.76 -17.81 -11.45
CA PRO A 450 0.83 -17.83 -10.31
C PRO A 450 0.82 -16.56 -9.46
N LEU A 451 1.99 -15.98 -9.15
CA LEU A 451 2.06 -14.77 -8.35
C LEU A 451 1.46 -13.59 -9.12
N HIS A 452 1.66 -13.53 -10.44
CA HIS A 452 1.08 -12.46 -11.26
C HIS A 452 -0.44 -12.52 -11.31
N ILE A 453 -1.04 -13.72 -11.36
CA ILE A 453 -2.50 -13.87 -11.27
C ILE A 453 -3.01 -13.36 -9.92
N VAL A 454 -2.36 -13.77 -8.82
CA VAL A 454 -2.73 -13.32 -7.47
C VAL A 454 -2.61 -11.79 -7.34
N LEU A 455 -1.54 -11.19 -7.88
CA LEU A 455 -1.36 -9.74 -7.88
C LEU A 455 -2.40 -9.02 -8.75
N ALA A 456 -2.78 -9.59 -9.90
CA ALA A 456 -3.84 -9.04 -10.73
C ALA A 456 -5.19 -9.06 -9.99
N THR A 457 -5.50 -10.18 -9.32
CA THR A 457 -6.68 -10.31 -8.46
C THR A 457 -6.67 -9.29 -7.33
N ALA A 458 -5.51 -9.08 -6.69
CA ALA A 458 -5.37 -8.09 -5.63
C ALA A 458 -5.55 -6.65 -6.14
N ALA A 459 -4.98 -6.31 -7.30
CA ALA A 459 -5.07 -4.98 -7.89
C ALA A 459 -6.50 -4.64 -8.33
N ILE A 460 -7.17 -5.58 -9.01
CA ILE A 460 -8.59 -5.43 -9.37
C ILE A 460 -9.43 -5.31 -8.09
N GLY A 461 -9.13 -6.11 -7.07
CA GLY A 461 -9.83 -6.09 -5.79
C GLY A 461 -9.69 -4.79 -5.00
N LEU A 462 -8.51 -4.17 -4.98
CA LEU A 462 -8.35 -2.85 -4.36
C LEU A 462 -9.10 -1.75 -5.10
N ILE A 463 -9.16 -1.79 -6.44
CA ILE A 463 -9.95 -0.83 -7.21
C ILE A 463 -11.45 -1.02 -6.95
N ALA A 464 -11.91 -2.27 -6.94
CA ALA A 464 -13.28 -2.64 -6.63
C ALA A 464 -13.68 -2.22 -5.21
N ASN A 465 -12.87 -2.56 -4.21
CA ASN A 465 -13.07 -2.11 -2.84
C ASN A 465 -12.97 -0.58 -2.72
N GLY A 466 -12.14 0.08 -3.53
CA GLY A 466 -12.02 1.54 -3.60
C GLY A 466 -13.33 2.25 -3.95
N VAL A 467 -14.28 1.56 -4.57
CA VAL A 467 -15.65 2.08 -4.78
C VAL A 467 -16.39 2.24 -3.44
N LEU A 468 -16.10 1.38 -2.47
CA LEU A 468 -16.79 1.29 -1.19
C LEU A 468 -15.90 1.68 0.00
N GLN A 469 -14.66 2.11 -0.24
CA GLN A 469 -13.71 2.31 0.86
C GLN A 469 -12.52 3.19 0.45
N GLU A 470 -12.28 4.28 1.19
CA GLU A 470 -11.14 5.17 0.93
C GLU A 470 -9.79 4.46 1.16
N GLU A 471 -9.64 3.67 2.22
CA GLU A 471 -8.35 3.09 2.61
C GLU A 471 -7.84 2.02 1.64
N ALA A 472 -8.69 1.49 0.76
CA ALA A 472 -8.27 0.54 -0.26
C ALA A 472 -7.27 1.18 -1.24
N LEU A 473 -7.51 2.43 -1.65
CA LEU A 473 -6.67 3.16 -2.62
C LEU A 473 -5.84 4.28 -1.99
N PHE A 474 -6.30 4.87 -0.88
CA PHE A 474 -5.66 6.03 -0.25
C PHE A 474 -4.72 5.70 0.91
N SER A 475 -4.56 4.42 1.26
CA SER A 475 -3.60 4.01 2.29
C SER A 475 -2.24 3.60 1.70
N PRO A 476 -1.11 4.09 2.25
CA PRO A 476 0.22 3.58 1.93
C PRO A 476 0.36 2.08 2.18
N SER A 477 -0.27 1.57 3.25
CA SER A 477 -0.24 0.16 3.63
C SER A 477 -1.11 -0.74 2.72
N SER A 478 -1.97 -0.14 1.89
CA SER A 478 -2.83 -0.82 0.92
C SER A 478 -2.27 -0.65 -0.50
N ALA A 479 -2.84 0.23 -1.31
CA ALA A 479 -2.42 0.45 -2.69
C ALA A 479 -0.94 0.81 -2.83
N GLY A 480 -0.37 1.60 -1.90
CA GLY A 480 1.06 1.91 -1.89
C GLY A 480 1.93 0.65 -1.89
N LEU A 481 1.75 -0.24 -0.91
CA LEU A 481 2.50 -1.50 -0.84
C LEU A 481 2.22 -2.44 -2.01
N LEU A 482 0.96 -2.56 -2.44
CA LEU A 482 0.61 -3.47 -3.54
C LEU A 482 1.26 -3.04 -4.84
N PHE A 483 1.12 -1.77 -5.24
CA PHE A 483 1.68 -1.29 -6.50
C PHE A 483 3.21 -1.20 -6.47
N PHE A 484 3.81 -0.97 -5.29
CA PHE A 484 5.25 -1.13 -5.11
C PHE A 484 5.70 -2.59 -5.35
N MET A 485 5.00 -3.57 -4.76
CA MET A 485 5.27 -4.99 -5.01
C MET A 485 5.12 -5.35 -6.49
N ILE A 486 4.04 -4.90 -7.12
CA ILE A 486 3.79 -5.14 -8.54
C ILE A 486 4.93 -4.57 -9.39
N GLY A 487 5.37 -3.34 -9.11
CA GLY A 487 6.52 -2.74 -9.80
C GLY A 487 7.79 -3.59 -9.68
N LEU A 488 8.10 -4.09 -8.48
CA LEU A 488 9.24 -4.98 -8.25
C LEU A 488 9.14 -6.30 -9.03
N VAL A 489 7.94 -6.89 -9.09
CA VAL A 489 7.68 -8.14 -9.80
C VAL A 489 7.78 -7.96 -11.31
N LEU A 490 7.20 -6.89 -11.85
CA LEU A 490 7.28 -6.58 -13.28
C LEU A 490 8.72 -6.26 -13.69
N ALA A 491 9.46 -5.48 -12.90
CA ALA A 491 10.86 -5.19 -13.18
C ALA A 491 11.75 -6.45 -13.18
N ALA A 492 11.38 -7.47 -12.41
CA ALA A 492 12.09 -8.75 -12.38
C ALA A 492 11.88 -9.64 -13.60
N GLN A 493 10.95 -9.29 -14.51
CA GLN A 493 10.78 -10.04 -15.75
C GLN A 493 11.97 -9.78 -16.68
N PRO A 494 12.56 -10.82 -17.30
CA PRO A 494 13.50 -10.61 -18.40
C PRO A 494 12.77 -9.83 -19.48
N ALA A 495 13.39 -8.75 -20.01
CA ALA A 495 12.85 -8.04 -21.15
C ALA A 495 12.63 -9.06 -22.27
N THR A 496 11.39 -9.50 -22.49
CA THR A 496 11.08 -10.46 -23.54
C THR A 496 11.50 -9.79 -24.85
N SER A 497 12.60 -10.29 -25.40
CA SER A 497 13.13 -9.90 -26.68
C SER A 497 12.00 -9.98 -27.70
N GLY A 498 11.68 -8.86 -28.36
CA GLY A 498 10.85 -8.82 -29.56
C GLY A 498 11.51 -9.52 -30.75
N GLN A 499 12.11 -10.69 -30.54
CA GLN A 499 12.53 -11.59 -31.60
C GLN A 499 11.69 -12.87 -31.50
N PRO A 500 11.07 -13.33 -32.59
CA PRO A 500 10.46 -14.65 -32.64
C PRO A 500 11.58 -15.67 -32.45
N VAL A 501 11.67 -16.29 -31.27
CA VAL A 501 12.54 -17.44 -31.05
C VAL A 501 11.89 -18.61 -31.78
N HIS A 502 12.24 -18.78 -33.06
CA HIS A 502 12.16 -20.09 -33.67
C HIS A 502 13.05 -21.05 -32.87
N GLY A 503 12.39 -22.02 -32.23
CA GLY A 503 13.00 -23.30 -31.84
C GLY A 503 14.11 -23.24 -30.80
N ARG A 504 13.73 -23.17 -29.51
CA ARG A 504 14.29 -24.04 -28.44
C ARG A 504 13.51 -23.79 -27.15
N SER A 505 12.72 -24.78 -26.75
CA SER A 505 12.03 -24.81 -25.46
C SER A 505 13.05 -24.87 -24.32
N ALA A 506 13.38 -23.72 -23.74
CA ALA A 506 13.96 -23.68 -22.41
C ALA A 506 12.85 -24.00 -21.41
N SER A 507 12.67 -25.29 -21.12
CA SER A 507 11.86 -25.73 -19.98
C SER A 507 12.51 -25.20 -18.71
N PHE A 508 11.74 -24.44 -17.94
CA PHE A 508 12.06 -24.06 -16.57
C PHE A 508 12.13 -25.35 -15.74
N ARG A 509 13.33 -25.88 -15.51
CA ARG A 509 13.55 -26.91 -14.50
C ARG A 509 13.69 -26.22 -13.14
N PRO A 510 12.85 -26.56 -12.14
CA PRO A 510 13.13 -26.14 -10.78
C PRO A 510 14.51 -26.66 -10.38
N ALA A 511 15.28 -25.86 -9.66
CA ALA A 511 16.59 -26.25 -9.15
C ALA A 511 16.49 -27.61 -8.44
N ASP A 512 17.27 -28.57 -8.90
CA ASP A 512 17.31 -29.91 -8.35
C ASP A 512 18.10 -29.88 -7.03
N TRP A 513 17.38 -29.69 -5.93
CA TRP A 513 17.94 -29.64 -4.57
C TRP A 513 18.37 -31.04 -4.04
N SER A 514 18.29 -32.10 -4.85
CA SER A 514 18.75 -33.44 -4.48
C SER A 514 20.28 -33.55 -4.32
N GLN A 515 21.04 -32.61 -4.89
CA GLN A 515 22.51 -32.60 -4.79
C GLN A 515 23.06 -32.08 -3.45
N LEU A 516 22.20 -31.58 -2.54
CA LEU A 516 22.60 -31.14 -1.19
C LEU A 516 22.42 -32.22 -0.11
N ARG A 517 22.08 -33.46 -0.48
CA ARG A 517 22.05 -34.61 0.43
C ARG A 517 23.10 -35.65 0.05
N GLN A 518 24.38 -35.29 0.17
CA GLN A 518 25.40 -36.30 0.43
C GLN A 518 25.98 -36.05 1.82
N PRO A 519 25.74 -36.95 2.79
CA PRO A 519 26.51 -36.93 4.03
C PRO A 519 27.94 -37.32 3.70
N GLY A 520 28.89 -36.41 3.95
CA GLY A 520 30.30 -36.70 3.86
C GLY A 520 30.64 -37.83 4.82
N SER A 521 31.04 -38.98 4.27
CA SER A 521 31.86 -39.95 4.97
C SER A 521 33.30 -39.45 4.88
N ALA A 522 33.87 -39.11 6.03
CA ALA A 522 35.31 -38.93 6.18
C ALA A 522 35.81 -40.00 7.16
N ALA A 523 36.78 -40.76 6.68
CA ALA A 523 37.66 -41.61 7.46
C ALA A 523 38.63 -40.77 8.32
#